data_AF-A0A7S0B3L6-F1
#
_entry.id   AF-A0A7S0B3L6-F1
#
_cell.length_a   1.000
_cell.length_b   1.000
_cell.length_c   1.000
_cell.angle_alpha   90.00
_cell.angle_beta   90.00
_cell.angle_gamma   90.00
#
_symmetry.space_group_name_H-M   'P 1'
#
loop_
_entity.id
_entity.type
_entity.pdbx_description
1 polymer ?
#
loop_
_entity_poly.entity_id
_entity_poly.type
_entity_poly.pdbx_seq_one_letter_code
_entity_poly.pdbx_strand_id
1 'polypeptide(L)'
;ASYEDEEPAEEEEFEDSNAVYLTDSYRDWECHYLRRLAKRVHRLVCAQLEHRSEEALFMLFIGHDRNMDGVVGGDEARGMLEVIEQASPSATTHGQDGPVAADGSISFVALLNWYSGTTGGNYRDTTTGFNMTSLTVGLLGSGMVQSDARLERLDWAGLRRNILGYRRLLEQLRLLQEERALRPARELENKEGLMAAMPAYYAVLSSEFEGDGEHLFEMFCEVDTSGNMSLETEEVEALMRRLDRGASEQDLQRYVSEINMREGPLTFASLIDWWDQARSVPNSLVAEKGAGLIAGVRAEALREKVGTLFFETAVQRGWGKANQANRLPALRQAYCRTLTEVRDYKMQRDLRAAEAESA
;
A
#
# COMPACT_ATOMS: atom_id res chain seq x y z
N ALA A 1 1.00 24.62 -19.71
CA ALA A 1 0.78 24.50 -18.26
C ALA A 1 2.15 24.29 -17.67
N SER A 2 2.64 25.30 -16.94
CA SER A 2 3.89 25.24 -16.20
C SER A 2 3.73 24.23 -15.08
N TYR A 3 4.60 23.22 -15.04
CA TYR A 3 4.79 22.41 -13.84
C TYR A 3 5.43 23.35 -12.83
N GLU A 4 4.64 23.79 -11.85
CA GLU A 4 5.18 24.42 -10.66
C GLU A 4 5.93 23.32 -9.90
N ASP A 5 7.24 23.53 -9.74
CA ASP A 5 8.10 22.77 -8.85
C ASP A 5 7.47 22.80 -7.45
N GLU A 6 6.86 21.70 -7.02
CA GLU A 6 6.56 21.48 -5.61
C GLU A 6 7.89 21.38 -4.88
N GLU A 7 8.24 22.44 -4.14
CA GLU A 7 9.38 22.42 -3.23
C GLU A 7 9.27 21.20 -2.30
N PRO A 8 10.36 20.43 -2.10
CA PRO A 8 10.34 19.33 -1.16
C PRO A 8 9.99 19.88 0.22
N ALA A 9 8.97 19.28 0.84
CA ALA A 9 8.59 19.59 2.21
C ALA A 9 9.83 19.64 3.09
N GLU A 10 10.09 20.80 3.70
CA GLU A 10 11.18 20.98 4.64
C GLU A 10 11.11 19.84 5.66
N GLU A 11 12.14 18.98 5.67
CA GLU A 11 12.29 17.96 6.70
C GLU A 11 12.28 18.71 8.03
N GLU A 12 11.23 18.50 8.84
CA GLU A 12 11.20 19.00 10.21
C GLU A 12 12.45 18.46 10.91
N GLU A 13 13.50 19.27 10.99
CA GLU A 13 14.59 19.06 11.92
C GLU A 13 13.91 18.92 13.28
N PHE A 14 13.88 17.69 13.78
CA PHE A 14 13.46 17.39 15.14
C PHE A 14 14.42 18.13 16.08
N GLU A 15 14.16 19.42 16.31
CA GLU A 15 14.70 20.13 17.44
C GLU A 15 14.25 19.35 18.66
N ASP A 16 15.25 18.75 19.32
CA ASP A 16 15.19 17.88 20.49
C ASP A 16 14.70 18.69 21.71
N SER A 17 13.49 19.23 21.58
CA SER A 17 12.86 20.12 22.52
C SER A 17 12.29 19.27 23.64
N ASN A 18 13.07 19.22 24.72
CA ASN A 18 12.70 18.76 26.04
C ASN A 18 12.58 17.24 26.23
N ALA A 19 13.74 16.57 26.24
CA ALA A 19 13.99 15.36 27.03
C ALA A 19 13.85 15.65 28.54
N VAL A 20 12.65 15.99 28.97
CA VAL A 20 12.32 16.32 30.36
C VAL A 20 11.84 15.02 31.02
N TYR A 21 12.82 14.33 31.65
CA TYR A 21 12.69 13.15 32.53
C TYR A 21 12.30 11.82 31.88
N LEU A 22 13.10 11.31 30.94
CA LEU A 22 13.13 9.88 30.66
C LEU A 22 14.12 9.20 31.63
N THR A 23 13.63 8.32 32.50
CA THR A 23 14.51 7.46 33.30
C THR A 23 15.28 6.50 32.40
N ASP A 24 16.45 6.02 32.83
CA ASP A 24 17.19 5.00 32.07
C ASP A 24 16.32 3.75 31.78
N SER A 25 15.47 3.38 32.74
CA SER A 25 14.49 2.30 32.56
C SER A 25 13.47 2.55 31.45
N TYR A 26 13.02 3.80 31.27
CA TYR A 26 12.15 4.15 30.14
C TYR A 26 12.91 4.06 28.82
N ARG A 27 14.15 4.57 28.77
CA ARG A 27 14.97 4.52 27.55
C ARG A 27 15.26 3.07 27.13
N ASP A 28 15.53 2.19 28.10
CA ASP A 28 15.71 0.75 27.85
C ASP A 28 14.42 0.11 27.31
N TRP A 29 13.28 0.39 27.96
CA TRP A 29 11.97 -0.07 27.48
C TRP A 29 11.68 0.42 26.06
N GLU A 30 11.94 1.70 25.77
CA GLU A 30 11.70 2.29 24.45
C GLU A 30 12.63 1.67 23.40
N CYS A 31 13.91 1.42 23.71
CA CYS A 31 14.79 0.68 22.81
C CYS A 31 14.26 -0.74 22.52
N HIS A 32 13.73 -1.44 23.53
CA HIS A 32 13.10 -2.74 23.34
C HIS A 32 11.83 -2.66 22.48
N TYR A 33 10.97 -1.66 22.70
CA TYR A 33 9.80 -1.36 21.88
C TYR A 33 10.20 -1.10 20.43
N LEU A 34 11.10 -0.15 20.18
CA LEU A 34 11.54 0.23 18.83
C LEU A 34 12.20 -0.94 18.10
N ARG A 35 12.96 -1.79 18.80
CA ARG A 35 13.54 -3.00 18.18
C ARG A 35 12.47 -4.02 17.77
N ARG A 36 11.42 -4.20 18.58
CA ARG A 36 10.26 -5.05 18.21
C ARG A 36 9.54 -4.46 16.99
N LEU A 37 9.31 -3.15 17.00
CA LEU A 37 8.64 -2.46 15.91
C LEU A 37 9.44 -2.54 14.61
N ALA A 38 10.74 -2.23 14.62
CA ALA A 38 11.62 -2.32 13.46
C ALA A 38 11.60 -3.73 12.84
N LYS A 39 11.65 -4.79 13.67
CA LYS A 39 11.54 -6.18 13.19
C LYS A 39 10.20 -6.46 12.51
N ARG A 40 9.10 -5.87 12.99
CA ARG A 40 7.77 -6.06 12.39
C ARG A 40 7.64 -5.30 11.07
N VAL A 41 8.06 -4.03 11.04
CA VAL A 41 8.03 -3.24 9.80
C VAL A 41 8.94 -3.87 8.73
N HIS A 42 10.12 -4.36 9.12
CA HIS A 42 10.99 -5.16 8.23
C HIS A 42 10.26 -6.35 7.60
N ARG A 43 9.49 -7.10 8.39
CA ARG A 43 8.70 -8.23 7.86
C ARG A 43 7.59 -7.77 6.92
N LEU A 44 6.96 -6.62 7.19
CA LEU A 44 5.99 -6.03 6.27
C LEU A 44 6.66 -5.68 4.93
N VAL A 45 7.85 -5.08 4.96
CA VAL A 45 8.65 -4.80 3.76
C VAL A 45 8.98 -6.08 3.01
N CYS A 46 9.48 -7.12 3.69
CA CYS A 46 9.76 -8.41 3.05
C CYS A 46 8.50 -9.07 2.47
N ALA A 47 7.33 -8.92 3.09
CA ALA A 47 6.08 -9.46 2.59
C ALA A 47 5.63 -8.81 1.27
N GLN A 48 6.14 -7.61 0.95
CA GLN A 48 5.89 -6.94 -0.33
C GLN A 48 6.84 -7.41 -1.46
N LEU A 49 7.84 -8.24 -1.17
CA LEU A 49 8.78 -8.71 -2.18
C LEU A 49 8.24 -9.98 -2.84
N GLU A 50 8.13 -9.98 -4.17
CA GLU A 50 7.50 -11.07 -4.93
C GLU A 50 8.46 -12.26 -5.15
N HIS A 51 9.76 -11.98 -5.19
CA HIS A 51 10.77 -12.96 -5.57
C HIS A 51 11.98 -12.93 -4.62
N ARG A 52 12.64 -14.09 -4.47
CA ARG A 52 13.87 -14.23 -3.66
C ARG A 52 15.01 -13.32 -4.12
N SER A 53 15.04 -12.96 -5.40
CA SER A 53 16.02 -12.00 -5.93
C SER A 53 15.77 -10.59 -5.38
N GLU A 54 14.51 -10.18 -5.19
CA GLU A 54 14.15 -8.89 -4.61
C GLU A 54 14.50 -8.87 -3.11
N GLU A 55 14.28 -9.97 -2.40
CA GLU A 55 14.74 -10.14 -1.01
C GLU A 55 16.26 -10.01 -0.90
N ALA A 56 17.03 -10.63 -1.80
CA ALA A 56 18.49 -10.53 -1.81
C ALA A 56 18.96 -9.09 -2.10
N LEU A 57 18.31 -8.40 -3.05
CA LEU A 57 18.57 -6.99 -3.33
C LEU A 57 18.22 -6.10 -2.15
N PHE A 58 17.12 -6.38 -1.46
CA PHE A 58 16.72 -5.66 -0.26
C PHE A 58 17.77 -5.81 0.84
N MET A 59 18.24 -7.04 1.09
CA MET A 59 19.29 -7.28 2.08
C MET A 59 20.62 -6.59 1.72
N LEU A 60 20.95 -6.54 0.42
CA LEU A 60 22.11 -5.79 -0.06
C LEU A 60 21.94 -4.27 0.14
N PHE A 61 20.77 -3.76 -0.21
CA PHE A 61 20.40 -2.35 -0.10
C PHE A 61 20.50 -1.87 1.36
N ILE A 62 19.82 -2.57 2.28
CA ILE A 62 19.89 -2.22 3.70
C ILE A 62 21.31 -2.40 4.25
N GLY A 63 22.12 -3.32 3.71
CA GLY A 63 23.52 -3.46 4.08
C GLY A 63 24.37 -2.21 3.80
N HIS A 64 23.96 -1.38 2.84
CA HIS A 64 24.66 -0.17 2.40
C HIS A 64 23.99 1.12 2.83
N ASP A 65 22.70 1.12 3.15
CA ASP A 65 21.96 2.24 3.76
C ASP A 65 22.41 2.44 5.23
N ARG A 66 23.47 3.24 5.47
CA ARG A 66 24.06 3.41 6.80
C ARG A 66 23.34 4.47 7.63
N ASN A 67 22.79 5.51 6.98
CA ASN A 67 21.98 6.52 7.66
C ASN A 67 20.56 6.03 7.98
N MET A 68 20.14 4.92 7.34
CA MET A 68 18.89 4.20 7.54
C MET A 68 17.67 5.02 7.17
N ASP A 69 17.80 5.84 6.13
CA ASP A 69 16.73 6.71 5.64
C ASP A 69 15.96 6.10 4.45
N GLY A 70 16.31 4.87 4.04
CA GLY A 70 15.69 4.21 2.89
C GLY A 70 16.22 4.66 1.53
N VAL A 71 17.35 5.37 1.49
CA VAL A 71 18.06 5.82 0.28
C VAL A 71 19.55 5.54 0.44
N VAL A 72 20.20 5.06 -0.62
CA VAL A 72 21.65 4.79 -0.61
C VAL A 72 22.34 5.88 -1.41
N GLY A 73 23.16 6.72 -0.76
CA GLY A 73 23.76 7.91 -1.37
C GLY A 73 25.29 7.94 -1.36
N GLY A 74 25.89 8.72 -2.26
CA GLY A 74 27.32 9.05 -2.24
C GLY A 74 28.26 7.83 -2.23
N ASP A 75 29.06 7.70 -1.17
CA ASP A 75 30.00 6.57 -1.02
C ASP A 75 29.30 5.23 -0.77
N GLU A 76 28.09 5.23 -0.19
CA GLU A 76 27.29 4.02 0.01
C GLU A 76 26.84 3.44 -1.32
N ALA A 77 26.37 4.32 -2.22
CA ALA A 77 25.96 3.95 -3.58
C ALA A 77 27.14 3.37 -4.36
N ARG A 78 28.31 3.99 -4.28
CA ARG A 78 29.54 3.47 -4.89
C ARG A 78 29.88 2.07 -4.37
N GLY A 79 29.91 1.90 -3.04
CA GLY A 79 30.22 0.60 -2.43
C GLY A 79 29.21 -0.49 -2.82
N MET A 80 27.92 -0.15 -2.86
CA MET A 80 26.87 -1.09 -3.27
C MET A 80 27.05 -1.51 -4.73
N LEU A 81 27.28 -0.57 -5.64
CA LEU A 81 27.50 -0.86 -7.06
C LEU A 81 28.78 -1.67 -7.29
N GLU A 82 29.84 -1.44 -6.53
CA GLU A 82 31.06 -2.25 -6.57
C GLU A 82 30.78 -3.71 -6.16
N VAL A 83 29.97 -3.93 -5.12
CA VAL A 83 29.55 -5.28 -4.71
C VAL A 83 28.72 -5.96 -5.80
N ILE A 84 27.81 -5.21 -6.44
CA ILE A 84 27.00 -5.71 -7.56
C ILE A 84 27.89 -6.09 -8.75
N GLU A 85 28.85 -5.23 -9.13
CA GLU A 85 29.77 -5.47 -10.24
C GLU A 85 30.71 -6.66 -9.96
N GLN A 86 31.14 -6.85 -8.72
CA GLN A 86 31.92 -8.02 -8.31
C GLN A 86 31.09 -9.32 -8.39
N ALA A 87 29.82 -9.27 -7.97
CA ALA A 87 28.91 -10.41 -8.03
C ALA A 87 28.45 -10.71 -9.47
N SER A 88 28.36 -9.68 -10.31
CA SER A 88 27.98 -9.75 -11.71
C SER A 88 28.85 -8.79 -12.54
N PRO A 89 29.97 -9.28 -13.08
CA PRO A 89 30.79 -8.48 -13.98
C PRO A 89 29.96 -7.96 -15.16
N SER A 90 30.17 -6.70 -15.52
CA SER A 90 29.47 -5.96 -16.55
C SER A 90 28.04 -5.52 -16.26
N ALA A 91 27.55 -5.69 -15.03
CA ALA A 91 26.23 -5.19 -14.63
C ALA A 91 26.12 -3.66 -14.74
N THR A 92 27.20 -2.95 -14.41
CA THR A 92 27.22 -1.48 -14.34
C THR A 92 27.85 -0.80 -15.57
N THR A 93 28.51 -1.56 -16.45
CA THR A 93 29.26 -1.01 -17.60
C THR A 93 28.52 -1.04 -18.94
N HIS A 94 27.34 -1.66 -19.03
CA HIS A 94 26.54 -1.71 -20.25
C HIS A 94 25.59 -0.51 -20.41
N GLY A 95 26.14 0.68 -20.67
CA GLY A 95 25.54 1.78 -21.46
C GLY A 95 24.08 2.23 -21.22
N GLN A 96 23.39 1.73 -20.21
CA GLN A 96 22.04 2.07 -19.81
C GLN A 96 22.09 2.81 -18.49
N ASP A 97 21.16 3.74 -18.32
CA ASP A 97 20.95 4.49 -17.09
C ASP A 97 20.89 3.49 -15.93
N GLY A 98 21.94 3.48 -15.11
CA GLY A 98 22.00 2.64 -13.92
C GLY A 98 20.91 3.03 -12.92
N PRO A 99 20.81 2.36 -11.77
CA PRO A 99 19.81 2.68 -10.76
C PRO A 99 20.07 4.01 -10.03
N VAL A 100 21.04 4.80 -10.49
CA VAL A 100 21.55 6.02 -9.86
C VAL A 100 20.78 7.22 -10.40
N ALA A 101 20.12 7.95 -9.50
CA ALA A 101 19.46 9.21 -9.81
C ALA A 101 20.47 10.32 -10.13
N ALA A 102 19.98 11.45 -10.64
CA ALA A 102 20.83 12.57 -11.05
C ALA A 102 21.68 13.16 -9.91
N ASP A 103 21.21 13.05 -8.67
CA ASP A 103 21.90 13.47 -7.45
C ASP A 103 22.92 12.44 -6.93
N GLY A 104 23.05 11.28 -7.59
CA GLY A 104 23.93 10.20 -7.17
C GLY A 104 23.32 9.25 -6.13
N SER A 105 22.05 9.42 -5.76
CA SER A 105 21.34 8.52 -4.87
C SER A 105 20.76 7.30 -5.59
N ILE A 106 20.53 6.22 -4.85
CA ILE A 106 19.85 5.02 -5.34
C ILE A 106 18.69 4.74 -4.39
N SER A 107 17.46 4.81 -4.90
CA SER A 107 16.29 4.30 -4.19
C SER A 107 16.15 2.80 -4.39
N PHE A 108 15.49 2.11 -3.46
CA PHE A 108 15.32 0.66 -3.58
C PHE A 108 14.47 0.29 -4.80
N VAL A 109 13.45 1.08 -5.13
CA VAL A 109 12.64 0.89 -6.35
C VAL A 109 13.45 1.09 -7.62
N ALA A 110 14.34 2.09 -7.67
CA ALA A 110 15.24 2.28 -8.82
C ALA A 110 16.13 1.05 -9.02
N LEU A 111 16.68 0.51 -7.92
CA LEU A 111 17.46 -0.72 -7.93
C LEU A 111 16.65 -1.93 -8.45
N LEU A 112 15.40 -2.10 -8.00
CA LEU A 112 14.51 -3.17 -8.48
C LEU A 112 14.13 -3.01 -9.96
N ASN A 113 13.85 -1.80 -10.41
CA ASN A 113 13.49 -1.52 -11.80
C ASN A 113 14.66 -1.77 -12.76
N TRP A 114 15.86 -1.35 -12.35
CA TRP A 114 17.10 -1.65 -13.06
C TRP A 114 17.34 -3.18 -13.14
N TYR A 115 17.22 -3.89 -12.01
CA TYR A 115 17.44 -5.33 -11.96
C TYR A 115 16.40 -6.13 -12.78
N SER A 116 15.12 -5.77 -12.66
CA SER A 116 14.02 -6.44 -13.39
C SER A 116 14.02 -6.16 -14.89
N GLY A 117 14.77 -5.14 -15.32
CA GLY A 117 14.85 -4.75 -16.71
C GLY A 117 13.76 -3.80 -17.20
N THR A 118 12.95 -3.29 -16.28
CA THR A 118 11.82 -2.42 -16.61
C THR A 118 12.29 -1.09 -17.20
N THR A 119 13.47 -0.59 -16.81
CA THR A 119 14.12 0.61 -17.35
C THR A 119 15.15 0.30 -18.45
N GLY A 120 15.06 -0.89 -19.06
CA GLY A 120 15.96 -1.32 -20.14
C GLY A 120 16.98 -2.37 -19.74
N GLY A 121 17.19 -2.63 -18.44
CA GLY A 121 18.11 -3.69 -18.00
C GLY A 121 17.76 -5.06 -18.61
N ASN A 122 18.76 -5.84 -19.02
CA ASN A 122 18.56 -7.20 -19.54
C ASN A 122 18.76 -8.28 -18.45
N TYR A 123 18.70 -7.91 -17.17
CA TYR A 123 19.17 -8.78 -16.09
C TYR A 123 18.10 -9.79 -15.61
N ARG A 124 17.43 -10.47 -16.55
CA ARG A 124 16.59 -11.64 -16.25
C ARG A 124 17.36 -12.97 -16.33
N ASP A 125 18.54 -12.97 -16.94
CA ASP A 125 19.42 -14.13 -16.93
C ASP A 125 20.32 -14.08 -15.70
N THR A 126 19.88 -14.77 -14.65
CA THR A 126 20.66 -15.04 -13.44
C THR A 126 22.02 -15.63 -13.81
N THR A 127 23.06 -14.79 -13.85
CA THR A 127 24.42 -15.31 -13.74
C THR A 127 24.58 -15.94 -12.35
N THR A 128 25.39 -16.99 -12.30
CA THR A 128 25.63 -17.83 -11.12
C THR A 128 26.16 -17.05 -9.90
N GLY A 129 26.61 -15.81 -10.07
CA GLY A 129 27.20 -14.96 -9.02
C GLY A 129 26.20 -14.24 -8.13
N PHE A 130 25.14 -13.61 -8.67
CA PHE A 130 24.04 -13.07 -7.84
C PHE A 130 23.25 -14.19 -7.14
N ASN A 131 23.35 -15.39 -7.71
CA ASN A 131 22.80 -16.59 -7.13
C ASN A 131 23.51 -17.03 -5.83
N MET A 132 24.67 -16.48 -5.44
CA MET A 132 25.33 -16.79 -4.15
C MET A 132 24.66 -16.11 -2.95
N THR A 133 24.22 -14.85 -3.08
CA THR A 133 23.43 -14.15 -2.06
C THR A 133 22.02 -14.72 -2.02
N SER A 134 21.44 -15.03 -3.19
CA SER A 134 20.19 -15.79 -3.34
C SER A 134 20.31 -17.24 -2.83
N LEU A 135 21.49 -17.88 -2.93
CA LEU A 135 21.79 -19.20 -2.35
C LEU A 135 21.95 -19.10 -0.85
N THR A 136 22.54 -18.03 -0.32
CA THR A 136 22.65 -17.81 1.13
C THR A 136 21.26 -17.59 1.72
N VAL A 137 20.43 -16.77 1.07
CA VAL A 137 19.00 -16.62 1.38
C VAL A 137 18.21 -17.93 1.15
N GLY A 138 18.54 -18.69 0.12
CA GLY A 138 17.87 -19.92 -0.29
C GLY A 138 18.25 -21.18 0.52
N LEU A 139 19.48 -21.25 1.05
CA LEU A 139 20.00 -22.31 1.92
C LEU A 139 19.65 -22.06 3.39
N LEU A 140 19.57 -20.79 3.81
CA LEU A 140 19.25 -20.42 5.20
C LEU A 140 17.73 -20.27 5.43
N GLY A 141 16.93 -20.39 4.37
CA GLY A 141 15.48 -20.24 4.40
C GLY A 141 15.03 -18.79 4.52
N SER A 142 13.82 -18.48 4.03
CA SER A 142 13.21 -17.13 4.12
C SER A 142 13.13 -16.60 5.57
N GLY A 143 13.20 -17.48 6.57
CA GLY A 143 13.25 -17.10 7.99
C GLY A 143 14.46 -16.26 8.39
N MET A 144 15.60 -16.35 7.68
CA MET A 144 16.77 -15.50 7.93
C MET A 144 16.68 -14.14 7.22
N VAL A 145 15.90 -14.02 6.14
CA VAL A 145 15.57 -12.73 5.50
C VAL A 145 14.64 -11.91 6.38
N GLN A 146 13.79 -12.55 7.19
CA GLN A 146 12.84 -11.88 8.08
C GLN A 146 13.47 -11.22 9.32
N SER A 147 14.80 -11.21 9.44
CA SER A 147 15.52 -10.67 10.60
C SER A 147 16.69 -9.79 10.18
N ASP A 148 16.55 -8.48 10.33
CA ASP A 148 17.69 -7.57 10.27
C ASP A 148 18.54 -7.67 11.55
N ALA A 149 19.69 -8.34 11.45
CA ALA A 149 20.63 -8.50 12.56
C ALA A 149 21.28 -7.19 13.02
N ARG A 150 21.25 -6.13 12.20
CA ARG A 150 21.80 -4.81 12.55
C ARG A 150 21.04 -4.17 13.70
N LEU A 151 19.74 -4.47 13.83
CA LEU A 151 18.85 -3.92 14.87
C LEU A 151 19.32 -4.17 16.30
N GLU A 152 20.10 -5.22 16.53
CA GLU A 152 20.68 -5.52 17.86
C GLU A 152 21.82 -4.58 18.23
N ARG A 153 22.43 -3.89 17.25
CA ARG A 153 23.57 -2.98 17.43
C ARG A 153 23.19 -1.50 17.39
N LEU A 154 21.96 -1.19 16.98
CA LEU A 154 21.49 0.20 16.88
C LEU A 154 21.16 0.74 18.27
N ASP A 155 21.55 2.00 18.48
CA ASP A 155 21.11 2.80 19.61
C ASP A 155 19.69 3.35 19.37
N TRP A 156 19.17 4.10 20.35
CA TRP A 156 17.83 4.66 20.29
C TRP A 156 17.59 5.52 19.03
N ALA A 157 18.53 6.42 18.71
CA ALA A 157 18.41 7.28 17.54
C ALA A 157 18.48 6.49 16.23
N GLY A 158 19.38 5.50 16.16
CA GLY A 158 19.50 4.59 15.03
C GLY A 158 18.22 3.77 14.80
N LEU A 159 17.60 3.25 15.87
CA LEU A 159 16.33 2.51 15.76
C LEU A 159 15.19 3.39 15.23
N ARG A 160 15.08 4.64 15.69
CA ARG A 160 14.08 5.59 15.17
C ARG A 160 14.26 5.87 13.69
N ARG A 161 15.49 6.21 13.26
CA ARG A 161 15.80 6.41 11.83
C ARG A 161 15.48 5.17 11.01
N ASN A 162 15.89 3.99 11.48
CA ASN A 162 15.63 2.73 10.79
C ASN A 162 14.14 2.43 10.59
N ILE A 163 13.28 2.73 11.57
CA ILE A 163 11.82 2.58 11.40
C ILE A 163 11.30 3.53 10.33
N LEU A 164 11.78 4.78 10.27
CA LEU A 164 11.41 5.72 9.22
C LEU A 164 11.88 5.24 7.84
N GLY A 165 13.12 4.76 7.74
CA GLY A 165 13.64 4.14 6.52
C GLY A 165 12.79 2.96 6.05
N TYR A 166 12.40 2.05 6.96
CA TYR A 166 11.50 0.95 6.58
C TYR A 166 10.11 1.40 6.16
N ARG A 167 9.54 2.44 6.78
CA ARG A 167 8.26 3.01 6.34
C ARG A 167 8.36 3.59 4.93
N ARG A 168 9.42 4.35 4.65
CA ARG A 168 9.70 4.90 3.33
C ARG A 168 9.86 3.79 2.28
N LEU A 169 10.59 2.73 2.61
CA LEU A 169 10.75 1.56 1.72
C LEU A 169 9.42 0.83 1.47
N LEU A 170 8.59 0.69 2.49
CA LEU A 170 7.27 0.07 2.37
C LEU A 170 6.36 0.86 1.43
N GLU A 171 6.36 2.19 1.56
CA GLU A 171 5.61 3.08 0.67
C GLU A 171 6.10 3.01 -0.78
N GLN A 172 7.42 3.06 -0.99
CA GLN A 172 8.03 2.91 -2.32
C GLN A 172 7.64 1.57 -2.97
N LEU A 173 7.69 0.46 -2.21
CA LEU A 173 7.32 -0.86 -2.71
C LEU A 173 5.83 -0.96 -3.05
N ARG A 174 4.96 -0.37 -2.22
CA ARG A 174 3.51 -0.30 -2.49
C ARG A 174 3.23 0.35 -3.84
N LEU A 175 3.87 1.47 -4.13
CA LEU A 175 3.75 2.18 -5.41
C LEU A 175 4.24 1.34 -6.59
N LEU A 176 5.40 0.68 -6.44
CA LEU A 176 5.95 -0.20 -7.48
C LEU A 176 5.02 -1.37 -7.80
N GLN A 177 4.49 -2.03 -6.77
CA GLN A 177 3.53 -3.13 -6.94
C GLN A 177 2.22 -2.64 -7.59
N GLU A 178 1.80 -1.41 -7.32
CA GLU A 178 0.60 -0.83 -7.92
C GLU A 178 0.79 -0.64 -9.42
N GLU A 179 1.94 -0.10 -9.81
CA GLU A 179 2.31 0.04 -11.20
C GLU A 179 2.39 -1.32 -11.91
N ARG A 180 3.04 -2.32 -11.28
CA ARG A 180 3.13 -3.69 -11.81
C ARG A 180 1.75 -4.32 -12.00
N ALA A 181 0.86 -4.18 -11.01
CA ALA A 181 -0.48 -4.75 -11.06
C ALA A 181 -1.36 -4.08 -12.14
N LEU A 182 -1.22 -2.77 -12.35
CA LEU A 182 -1.97 -2.02 -13.36
C LEU A 182 -1.43 -2.17 -14.79
N ARG A 183 -0.17 -2.62 -14.97
CA ARG A 183 0.49 -2.73 -16.27
C ARG A 183 -0.32 -3.57 -17.29
N PRO A 184 -0.81 -4.79 -16.96
CA PRO A 184 -1.61 -5.57 -17.91
C PRO A 184 -2.91 -4.87 -18.34
N ALA A 185 -3.56 -4.13 -17.43
CA ALA A 185 -4.77 -3.37 -17.75
C ALA A 185 -4.48 -2.21 -18.72
N ARG A 186 -3.36 -1.50 -18.53
CA ARG A 186 -2.90 -0.43 -19.43
C ARG A 186 -2.51 -0.97 -20.82
N GLU A 187 -1.84 -2.12 -20.87
CA GLU A 187 -1.51 -2.79 -22.14
C GLU A 187 -2.77 -3.21 -22.90
N LEU A 188 -3.77 -3.73 -22.18
CA LEU A 188 -5.08 -4.07 -22.75
C LEU A 188 -5.83 -2.83 -23.24
N GLU A 189 -5.81 -1.72 -22.49
CA GLU A 189 -6.39 -0.44 -22.90
C GLU A 189 -5.79 0.05 -24.21
N ASN A 190 -4.46 -0.03 -24.35
CA ASN A 190 -3.76 0.38 -25.56
C ASN A 190 -4.10 -0.51 -26.77
N LYS A 191 -4.35 -1.81 -26.54
CA LYS A 191 -4.59 -2.80 -27.59
C LYS A 191 -6.04 -2.89 -28.03
N GLU A 192 -6.98 -2.87 -27.08
CA GLU A 192 -8.41 -3.22 -27.30
C GLU A 192 -9.35 -2.07 -26.92
N GLY A 193 -8.82 -0.98 -26.37
CA GLY A 193 -9.57 0.20 -25.96
C GLY A 193 -10.03 0.15 -24.50
N LEU A 194 -10.42 1.31 -23.97
CA LEU A 194 -10.70 1.49 -22.55
C LEU A 194 -11.85 0.62 -22.04
N MET A 195 -12.94 0.49 -22.79
CA MET A 195 -14.09 -0.33 -22.38
C MET A 195 -13.73 -1.81 -22.20
N ALA A 196 -12.89 -2.35 -23.09
CA ALA A 196 -12.41 -3.72 -22.98
C ALA A 196 -11.44 -3.90 -21.79
N ALA A 197 -10.74 -2.83 -21.38
CA ALA A 197 -9.80 -2.84 -20.27
C ALA A 197 -10.42 -2.61 -18.89
N MET A 198 -11.63 -2.03 -18.79
CA MET A 198 -12.30 -1.79 -17.50
C MET A 198 -12.39 -3.02 -16.59
N PRO A 199 -12.72 -4.23 -17.09
CA PRO A 199 -12.68 -5.44 -16.26
C PRO A 199 -11.31 -5.73 -15.65
N ALA A 200 -10.22 -5.44 -16.37
CA ALA A 200 -8.86 -5.66 -15.86
C ALA A 200 -8.50 -4.64 -14.76
N TYR A 201 -8.89 -3.37 -14.92
CA TYR A 201 -8.73 -2.37 -13.86
C TYR A 201 -9.50 -2.74 -12.59
N TYR A 202 -10.75 -3.17 -12.73
CA TYR A 202 -11.55 -3.63 -11.60
C TYR A 202 -11.02 -4.94 -10.99
N ALA A 203 -10.50 -5.86 -11.79
CA ALA A 203 -9.88 -7.08 -11.28
C ALA A 203 -8.69 -6.79 -10.36
N VAL A 204 -7.87 -5.80 -10.70
CA VAL A 204 -6.76 -5.35 -9.83
C VAL A 204 -7.30 -4.76 -8.53
N LEU A 205 -8.27 -3.84 -8.61
CA LEU A 205 -8.88 -3.23 -7.42
C LEU A 205 -9.56 -4.28 -6.51
N SER A 206 -10.37 -5.17 -7.09
CA SER A 206 -11.10 -6.19 -6.34
C SER A 206 -10.19 -7.24 -5.71
N SER A 207 -8.99 -7.47 -6.26
CA SER A 207 -7.99 -8.34 -5.62
C SER A 207 -7.47 -7.81 -4.28
N GLU A 208 -7.65 -6.52 -3.99
CA GLU A 208 -7.28 -5.92 -2.71
C GLU A 208 -8.34 -6.07 -1.62
N PHE A 209 -9.57 -6.44 -1.99
CA PHE A 209 -10.68 -6.49 -1.06
C PHE A 209 -10.56 -7.69 -0.10
N GLU A 210 -10.74 -7.42 1.19
CA GLU A 210 -10.70 -8.40 2.27
C GLU A 210 -12.07 -8.52 2.94
N GLY A 211 -12.42 -9.72 3.41
CA GLY A 211 -13.65 -9.94 4.17
C GLY A 211 -14.91 -9.55 3.42
N ASP A 212 -15.62 -8.52 3.92
CA ASP A 212 -16.88 -8.03 3.34
C ASP A 212 -16.65 -6.94 2.26
N GLY A 213 -15.39 -6.59 1.94
CA GLY A 213 -15.02 -5.48 1.07
C GLY A 213 -15.63 -5.52 -0.33
N GLU A 214 -15.66 -6.68 -0.99
CA GLU A 214 -16.25 -6.82 -2.34
C GLU A 214 -17.73 -6.41 -2.37
N HIS A 215 -18.49 -6.82 -1.34
CA HIS A 215 -19.91 -6.52 -1.25
C HIS A 215 -20.17 -5.07 -0.84
N LEU A 216 -19.34 -4.52 0.05
CA LEU A 216 -19.37 -3.10 0.37
C LEU A 216 -19.09 -2.26 -0.88
N PHE A 217 -18.15 -2.68 -1.73
CA PHE A 217 -17.80 -1.97 -2.96
C PHE A 217 -18.94 -1.97 -3.98
N GLU A 218 -19.64 -3.11 -4.16
CA GLU A 218 -20.81 -3.16 -5.04
C GLU A 218 -21.91 -2.21 -4.53
N MET A 219 -22.26 -2.25 -3.24
CA MET A 219 -23.26 -1.32 -2.68
C MET A 219 -22.82 0.15 -2.75
N PHE A 220 -21.52 0.42 -2.57
CA PHE A 220 -20.93 1.74 -2.76
C PHE A 220 -21.13 2.23 -4.19
N CYS A 221 -20.81 1.40 -5.19
CA CYS A 221 -21.03 1.72 -6.61
C CYS A 221 -22.52 1.88 -6.96
N GLU A 222 -23.42 1.22 -6.24
CA GLU A 222 -24.87 1.39 -6.45
C GLU A 222 -25.42 2.73 -6.00
N VAL A 223 -24.78 3.38 -5.03
CA VAL A 223 -25.19 4.69 -4.52
C VAL A 223 -24.34 5.84 -5.07
N ASP A 224 -23.13 5.57 -5.58
CA ASP A 224 -22.30 6.54 -6.29
C ASP A 224 -22.93 6.89 -7.65
N THR A 225 -23.85 7.84 -7.62
CA THR A 225 -24.56 8.32 -8.81
C THR A 225 -23.63 9.13 -9.71
N SER A 226 -22.63 9.78 -9.11
CA SER A 226 -21.66 10.60 -9.81
C SER A 226 -20.65 9.76 -10.59
N GLY A 227 -20.34 8.55 -10.10
CA GLY A 227 -19.33 7.65 -10.65
C GLY A 227 -17.89 8.13 -10.41
N ASN A 228 -17.67 8.98 -9.39
CA ASN A 228 -16.36 9.54 -9.06
C ASN A 228 -15.62 8.70 -8.01
N MET A 229 -16.20 7.60 -7.51
CA MET A 229 -15.71 6.76 -6.41
C MET A 229 -15.58 7.49 -5.05
N SER A 230 -16.46 8.44 -4.77
CA SER A 230 -16.58 9.09 -3.47
C SER A 230 -18.02 9.49 -3.21
N LEU A 231 -18.55 9.20 -2.02
CA LEU A 231 -19.95 9.47 -1.70
C LEU A 231 -20.12 10.82 -1.03
N GLU A 232 -21.05 11.61 -1.54
CA GLU A 232 -21.56 12.79 -0.83
C GLU A 232 -22.53 12.36 0.29
N THR A 233 -22.86 13.26 1.21
CA THR A 233 -23.71 12.96 2.39
C THR A 233 -24.99 12.23 2.03
N GLU A 234 -25.66 12.64 0.96
CA GLU A 234 -26.92 12.04 0.50
C GLU A 234 -26.74 10.60 0.00
N GLU A 235 -25.62 10.33 -0.67
CA GLU A 235 -25.24 8.99 -1.14
C GLU A 235 -24.80 8.10 0.03
N VAL A 236 -24.14 8.67 1.05
CA VAL A 236 -23.84 7.98 2.31
C VAL A 236 -25.11 7.59 3.05
N GLU A 237 -26.09 8.48 3.15
CA GLU A 237 -27.38 8.12 3.75
C GLU A 237 -28.09 7.00 2.96
N ALA A 238 -28.04 7.06 1.62
CA ALA A 238 -28.59 6.00 0.76
C ALA A 238 -27.87 4.67 0.99
N LEU A 239 -26.54 4.69 1.17
CA LEU A 239 -25.75 3.51 1.52
C LEU A 239 -26.18 2.96 2.88
N MET A 240 -26.30 3.80 3.90
CA MET A 240 -26.68 3.37 5.25
C MET A 240 -28.09 2.79 5.28
N ARG A 241 -29.06 3.38 4.56
CA ARG A 241 -30.41 2.80 4.42
C ARG A 241 -30.41 1.43 3.73
N ARG A 242 -29.45 1.18 2.84
CA ARG A 242 -29.28 -0.13 2.19
C ARG A 242 -28.66 -1.15 3.14
N LEU A 243 -27.59 -0.78 3.84
CA LEU A 243 -26.92 -1.63 4.83
C LEU A 243 -27.87 -1.99 5.97
N ASP A 244 -28.65 -1.01 6.43
CA ASP A 244 -29.52 -1.09 7.59
C ASP A 244 -30.95 -0.66 7.21
N ARG A 245 -31.70 -1.59 6.63
CA ARG A 245 -33.09 -1.35 6.18
C ARG A 245 -34.05 -0.92 7.30
N GLY A 246 -33.67 -1.14 8.56
CA GLY A 246 -34.44 -0.75 9.73
C GLY A 246 -33.96 0.55 10.37
N ALA A 247 -32.96 1.23 9.81
CA ALA A 247 -32.41 2.46 10.36
C ALA A 247 -33.48 3.55 10.45
N SER A 248 -33.64 4.11 11.66
CA SER A 248 -34.40 5.34 11.85
C SER A 248 -33.61 6.55 11.32
N GLU A 249 -34.26 7.69 11.12
CA GLU A 249 -33.55 8.94 10.76
C GLU A 249 -32.50 9.34 11.82
N GLN A 250 -32.75 9.01 13.09
CA GLN A 250 -31.76 9.20 14.15
C GLN A 250 -30.55 8.27 14.00
N ASP A 251 -30.76 7.03 13.56
CA ASP A 251 -29.67 6.09 13.28
C ASP A 251 -28.82 6.57 12.09
N LEU A 252 -29.46 7.08 11.04
CA LEU A 252 -28.75 7.63 9.88
C LEU A 252 -27.87 8.83 10.25
N GLN A 253 -28.40 9.74 11.07
CA GLN A 253 -27.62 10.87 11.59
C GLN A 253 -26.43 10.40 12.44
N ARG A 254 -26.62 9.35 13.26
CA ARG A 254 -25.52 8.74 14.01
C ARG A 254 -24.48 8.12 13.07
N TYR A 255 -24.87 7.34 12.06
CA TYR A 255 -23.93 6.78 11.08
C TYR A 255 -23.11 7.86 10.37
N VAL A 256 -23.76 8.91 9.85
CA VAL A 256 -23.07 10.04 9.19
C VAL A 256 -22.12 10.75 10.16
N SER A 257 -22.50 10.88 11.43
CA SER A 257 -21.63 11.44 12.47
C SER A 257 -20.45 10.54 12.83
N GLU A 258 -20.63 9.21 12.85
CA GLU A 258 -19.57 8.23 13.14
C GLU A 258 -18.56 8.14 11.99
N ILE A 259 -19.02 8.25 10.74
CA ILE A 259 -18.17 8.24 9.54
C ILE A 259 -17.31 9.53 9.44
N ASN A 260 -17.74 10.62 10.10
CA ASN A 260 -17.04 11.90 10.12
C ASN A 260 -16.80 12.53 8.72
N MET A 261 -17.89 12.88 8.02
CA MET A 261 -17.88 13.54 6.71
C MET A 261 -17.31 14.98 6.69
N ARG A 262 -16.67 15.45 7.77
CA ARG A 262 -16.14 16.83 7.86
C ARG A 262 -14.90 17.07 7.01
N GLU A 263 -14.16 16.00 6.73
CA GLU A 263 -12.90 16.05 5.99
C GLU A 263 -13.10 15.95 4.47
N GLY A 264 -14.34 15.70 4.03
CA GLY A 264 -14.71 15.62 2.62
C GLY A 264 -15.67 14.47 2.34
N PRO A 265 -15.91 14.17 1.04
CA PRO A 265 -16.68 13.02 0.59
C PRO A 265 -16.10 11.69 1.11
N LEU A 266 -16.97 10.70 1.31
CA LEU A 266 -16.57 9.37 1.79
C LEU A 266 -15.93 8.57 0.66
N THR A 267 -14.63 8.34 0.72
CA THR A 267 -13.97 7.40 -0.18
C THR A 267 -14.23 5.96 0.24
N PHE A 268 -14.01 5.02 -0.67
CA PHE A 268 -14.18 3.60 -0.35
C PHE A 268 -13.18 3.10 0.71
N ALA A 269 -11.94 3.60 0.69
CA ALA A 269 -10.94 3.26 1.71
C ALA A 269 -11.38 3.73 3.11
N SER A 270 -11.90 4.96 3.23
CA SER A 270 -12.43 5.49 4.48
C SER A 270 -13.68 4.73 4.95
N LEU A 271 -14.52 4.25 4.03
CA LEU A 271 -15.65 3.37 4.37
C LEU A 271 -15.15 2.05 4.98
N ILE A 272 -14.12 1.41 4.42
CA ILE A 272 -13.57 0.16 4.98
C ILE A 272 -12.91 0.43 6.34
N ASP A 273 -12.12 1.50 6.47
CA ASP A 273 -11.48 1.85 7.74
C ASP A 273 -12.53 2.06 8.84
N TRP A 274 -13.57 2.85 8.56
CA TRP A 274 -14.70 3.03 9.47
C TRP A 274 -15.37 1.69 9.77
N TRP A 275 -15.66 0.86 8.76
CA TRP A 275 -16.35 -0.42 8.93
C TRP A 275 -15.59 -1.39 9.84
N ASP A 276 -14.26 -1.43 9.71
CA ASP A 276 -13.41 -2.27 10.56
C ASP A 276 -13.29 -1.72 11.98
N GLN A 277 -13.14 -0.40 12.14
CA GLN A 277 -13.06 0.23 13.46
C GLN A 277 -14.39 0.17 14.23
N ALA A 278 -15.51 0.50 13.57
CA ALA A 278 -16.84 0.60 14.15
C ALA A 278 -17.30 -0.72 14.80
N ARG A 279 -16.77 -1.86 14.36
CA ARG A 279 -17.01 -3.18 14.99
C ARG A 279 -16.39 -3.33 16.37
N SER A 280 -15.31 -2.61 16.63
CA SER A 280 -14.51 -2.69 17.86
C SER A 280 -14.80 -1.56 18.85
N VAL A 281 -15.39 -0.45 18.40
CA VAL A 281 -15.67 0.72 19.23
C VAL A 281 -16.94 0.50 20.06
N PRO A 282 -16.87 0.58 21.39
CA PRO A 282 -18.05 0.54 22.25
C PRO A 282 -19.02 1.67 21.90
N ASN A 283 -20.32 1.35 21.79
CA ASN A 283 -21.41 2.27 21.43
C ASN A 283 -21.43 2.77 19.96
N SER A 284 -20.62 2.18 19.06
CA SER A 284 -20.89 2.36 17.63
C SER A 284 -22.18 1.63 17.26
N LEU A 285 -22.98 2.22 16.38
CA LEU A 285 -24.16 1.56 15.82
C LEU A 285 -23.84 0.22 15.15
N VAL A 286 -22.68 0.11 14.50
CA VAL A 286 -22.24 -1.14 13.87
C VAL A 286 -21.99 -2.22 14.92
N ALA A 287 -21.38 -1.86 16.05
CA ALA A 287 -21.19 -2.77 17.18
C ALA A 287 -22.52 -3.12 17.87
N GLU A 288 -23.42 -2.15 18.06
CA GLU A 288 -24.75 -2.32 18.68
C GLU A 288 -25.64 -3.28 17.86
N LYS A 289 -25.71 -3.08 16.54
CA LYS A 289 -26.50 -3.93 15.62
C LYS A 289 -25.78 -5.23 15.26
N GLY A 290 -24.46 -5.24 15.42
CA GLY A 290 -23.60 -6.41 15.45
C GLY A 290 -23.76 -7.33 14.23
N ALA A 291 -23.84 -8.64 14.50
CA ALA A 291 -23.92 -9.67 13.47
C ALA A 291 -25.15 -9.54 12.55
N GLY A 292 -26.22 -8.86 12.98
CA GLY A 292 -27.42 -8.66 12.17
C GLY A 292 -27.16 -7.78 10.94
N LEU A 293 -26.38 -6.71 11.09
CA LEU A 293 -25.98 -5.84 10.00
C LEU A 293 -25.09 -6.59 8.99
N ILE A 294 -24.10 -7.33 9.51
CA ILE A 294 -23.19 -8.14 8.68
C ILE A 294 -23.94 -9.23 7.91
N ALA A 295 -24.87 -9.91 8.58
CA ALA A 295 -25.73 -10.90 7.94
C ALA A 295 -26.61 -10.27 6.86
N GLY A 296 -27.11 -9.04 7.08
CA GLY A 296 -27.85 -8.26 6.09
C GLY A 296 -27.04 -7.98 4.83
N VAL A 297 -25.81 -7.47 4.99
CA VAL A 297 -24.85 -7.23 3.89
C VAL A 297 -24.61 -8.50 3.08
N ARG A 298 -24.33 -9.62 3.77
CA ARG A 298 -24.07 -10.91 3.12
C ARG A 298 -25.31 -11.52 2.46
N ALA A 299 -26.50 -11.31 3.04
CA ALA A 299 -27.75 -11.78 2.47
C ALA A 299 -28.09 -11.03 1.19
N GLU A 300 -27.87 -9.71 1.14
CA GLU A 300 -28.10 -8.91 -0.06
C GLU A 300 -27.13 -9.30 -1.18
N ALA A 301 -25.85 -9.46 -0.83
CA ALA A 301 -24.85 -10.02 -1.72
C ALA A 301 -25.22 -11.37 -2.34
N LEU A 302 -25.73 -12.31 -1.53
CA LEU A 302 -26.19 -13.61 -2.02
C LEU A 302 -27.42 -13.48 -2.91
N ARG A 303 -28.35 -12.59 -2.58
CA ARG A 303 -29.55 -12.34 -3.38
C ARG A 303 -29.19 -11.81 -4.76
N GLU A 304 -28.22 -10.90 -4.84
CA GLU A 304 -27.70 -10.42 -6.11
C GLU A 304 -27.02 -11.55 -6.88
N LYS A 305 -26.13 -12.32 -6.25
CA LYS A 305 -25.42 -13.45 -6.89
C LYS A 305 -26.34 -14.57 -7.40
N VAL A 306 -27.48 -14.82 -6.76
CA VAL A 306 -28.47 -15.82 -7.22
C VAL A 306 -29.33 -15.27 -8.36
N GLY A 307 -29.54 -13.95 -8.43
CA GLY A 307 -30.18 -13.29 -9.55
C GLY A 307 -29.28 -13.20 -10.80
N THR A 308 -27.96 -13.11 -10.63
CA THR A 308 -26.99 -12.71 -11.68
C THR A 308 -26.61 -13.76 -12.71
N LEU A 309 -27.24 -14.93 -12.80
CA LEU A 309 -27.05 -15.83 -13.95
C LEU A 309 -27.33 -15.14 -15.31
N PHE A 310 -28.05 -14.00 -15.30
CA PHE A 310 -28.31 -13.15 -16.47
C PHE A 310 -28.26 -11.62 -16.20
N PHE A 311 -27.82 -11.16 -15.03
CA PHE A 311 -27.87 -9.73 -14.67
C PHE A 311 -26.48 -9.11 -14.47
N GLU A 312 -26.32 -7.91 -15.02
CA GLU A 312 -25.13 -7.04 -14.95
C GLU A 312 -24.93 -6.52 -13.51
N THR A 313 -23.69 -6.54 -12.97
CA THR A 313 -23.40 -6.03 -11.60
C THR A 313 -23.49 -4.51 -11.52
N ALA A 314 -23.47 -3.91 -10.31
CA ALA A 314 -23.52 -2.45 -10.18
C ALA A 314 -22.31 -1.79 -10.84
N VAL A 315 -21.14 -2.39 -10.63
CA VAL A 315 -19.87 -2.04 -11.28
C VAL A 315 -20.01 -2.05 -12.80
N GLN A 316 -20.52 -3.14 -13.39
CA GLN A 316 -20.68 -3.27 -14.84
C GLN A 316 -21.69 -2.26 -15.42
N ARG A 317 -22.84 -2.09 -14.74
CA ARG A 317 -23.83 -1.05 -15.10
C ARG A 317 -23.20 0.34 -15.04
N GLY A 318 -22.33 0.57 -14.06
CA GLY A 318 -21.53 1.79 -13.92
C GLY A 318 -20.66 2.04 -15.15
N TRP A 319 -19.98 1.02 -15.67
CA TRP A 319 -19.20 1.14 -16.90
C TRP A 319 -20.07 1.50 -18.10
N GLY A 320 -21.21 0.82 -18.28
CA GLY A 320 -22.16 1.10 -19.35
C GLY A 320 -22.64 2.55 -19.33
N LYS A 321 -23.06 3.05 -18.16
CA LYS A 321 -23.49 4.44 -17.95
C LYS A 321 -22.36 5.44 -18.19
N ALA A 322 -21.16 5.17 -17.66
CA ALA A 322 -20.00 6.04 -17.84
C ALA A 322 -19.57 6.11 -19.32
N ASN A 323 -19.61 5.00 -20.04
CA ASN A 323 -19.32 4.95 -21.47
C ASN A 323 -20.34 5.78 -22.28
N GLN A 324 -21.64 5.62 -22.01
CA GLN A 324 -22.68 6.42 -22.67
C GLN A 324 -22.54 7.92 -22.40
N ALA A 325 -22.08 8.29 -21.20
CA ALA A 325 -21.85 9.68 -20.80
C ALA A 325 -20.46 10.23 -21.18
N ASN A 326 -19.62 9.47 -21.90
CA ASN A 326 -18.22 9.83 -22.17
C ASN A 326 -17.37 10.12 -20.91
N ARG A 327 -17.70 9.48 -19.78
CA ARG A 327 -17.00 9.60 -18.48
C ARG A 327 -16.16 8.38 -18.13
N LEU A 328 -16.02 7.41 -19.05
CA LEU A 328 -15.24 6.19 -18.82
C LEU A 328 -13.77 6.46 -18.43
N PRO A 329 -13.06 7.45 -19.02
CA PRO A 329 -11.69 7.78 -18.59
C PRO A 329 -11.61 8.28 -17.14
N ALA A 330 -12.61 9.05 -16.70
CA ALA A 330 -12.71 9.54 -15.33
C ALA A 330 -12.99 8.40 -14.36
N LEU A 331 -13.87 7.46 -14.71
CA LEU A 331 -14.13 6.26 -13.91
C LEU A 331 -12.88 5.37 -13.78
N ARG A 332 -12.12 5.20 -14.88
CA ARG A 332 -10.82 4.50 -14.83
C ARG A 332 -9.84 5.18 -13.88
N GLN A 333 -9.74 6.51 -13.91
CA GLN A 333 -8.89 7.25 -12.97
C GLN A 333 -9.37 7.10 -11.54
N ALA A 334 -10.69 7.10 -11.31
CA ALA A 334 -11.29 6.86 -10.01
C ALA A 334 -10.96 5.46 -9.47
N TYR A 335 -10.95 4.42 -10.32
CA TYR A 335 -10.50 3.08 -9.92
C TYR A 335 -9.02 3.03 -9.54
N CYS A 336 -8.14 3.66 -10.33
CA CYS A 336 -6.73 3.74 -9.98
C CYS A 336 -6.52 4.46 -8.64
N ARG A 337 -7.20 5.60 -8.43
CA ARG A 337 -7.13 6.35 -7.17
C ARG A 337 -7.65 5.52 -5.99
N THR A 338 -8.79 4.85 -6.16
CA THR A 338 -9.37 3.97 -5.12
C THR A 338 -8.42 2.82 -4.78
N LEU A 339 -7.72 2.25 -5.77
CA LEU A 339 -6.69 1.24 -5.55
C LEU A 339 -5.56 1.80 -4.68
N THR A 340 -5.05 2.99 -5.00
CA THR A 340 -4.01 3.67 -4.20
C THR A 340 -4.49 3.88 -2.77
N GLU A 341 -5.70 4.42 -2.59
CA GLU A 341 -6.31 4.69 -1.28
C GLU A 341 -6.49 3.40 -0.45
N VAL A 342 -7.00 2.31 -1.05
CA VAL A 342 -7.20 1.03 -0.36
C VAL A 342 -5.86 0.42 0.07
N ARG A 343 -4.84 0.48 -0.79
CA ARG A 343 -3.51 -0.03 -0.46
C ARG A 343 -2.82 0.80 0.63
N ASP A 344 -2.97 2.12 0.58
CA ASP A 344 -2.45 3.00 1.63
C ASP A 344 -3.14 2.71 2.97
N TYR A 345 -4.47 2.59 2.97
CA TYR A 345 -5.22 2.17 4.15
C TYR A 345 -4.71 0.85 4.74
N LYS A 346 -4.55 -0.20 3.92
CA LYS A 346 -4.05 -1.52 4.38
C LYS A 346 -2.65 -1.41 4.97
N MET A 347 -1.75 -0.65 4.32
CA MET A 347 -0.41 -0.39 4.84
C MET A 347 -0.47 0.31 6.22
N GLN A 348 -1.27 1.36 6.37
CA GLN A 348 -1.43 2.09 7.64
C GLN A 348 -2.07 1.22 8.72
N ARG A 349 -3.06 0.39 8.37
CA ARG A 349 -3.65 -0.60 9.28
C ARG A 349 -2.61 -1.58 9.80
N ASP A 350 -1.78 -2.14 8.91
CA ASP A 350 -0.76 -3.11 9.27
C ASP A 350 0.37 -2.48 10.10
N LEU A 351 0.71 -1.21 9.82
CA LEU A 351 1.63 -0.43 10.65
C LEU A 351 1.07 -0.16 12.06
N ARG A 352 -0.19 0.26 12.19
CA ARG A 352 -0.88 0.43 13.48
C ARG A 352 -0.92 -0.89 14.26
N ALA A 353 -1.18 -2.01 13.60
CA ALA A 353 -1.13 -3.33 14.23
C ALA A 353 0.30 -3.67 14.70
N ALA A 354 1.32 -3.39 13.89
CA ALA A 354 2.71 -3.60 14.28
C ALA A 354 3.13 -2.76 15.50
N GLU A 355 2.65 -1.52 15.61
CA GLU A 355 2.85 -0.65 16.78
C GLU A 355 2.15 -1.22 18.02
N ALA A 356 0.86 -1.57 17.90
CA ALA A 356 0.07 -2.11 19.01
C ALA A 356 0.65 -3.42 19.56
N GLU A 357 1.14 -4.31 18.69
CA GLU A 357 1.77 -5.56 19.11
C GLU A 357 3.24 -5.41 19.54
N SER A 358 3.81 -4.21 19.41
CA SER A 358 5.17 -3.88 19.88
C SER A 358 5.17 -3.19 21.22
N ALA A 359 4.05 -2.59 21.65
CA ALA A 359 3.84 -2.16 23.03
C ALA A 359 4.05 -3.37 23.97
#